data_AF-A0A1C5SVT9-F1
#
_entry.id   AF-A0A1C5SVT9-F1
#
_cell.length_a   1.000
_cell.length_b   1.000
_cell.length_c   1.000
_cell.angle_alpha   90.00
_cell.angle_beta   90.00
_cell.angle_gamma   90.00
#
_symmetry.space_group_name_H-M   'P 1'
#
loop_
_entity.id
_entity.type
_entity.pdbx_description
1 polymer ?
#
loop_
_entity_poly.entity_id
_entity_poly.type
_entity_poly.pdbx_seq_one_letter_code
_entity_poly.pdbx_strand_id
1 'polypeptide(L)'
;MEETQKKQEKTKEQKIASEKRRLNGIFKELDENVKKTVKSLIEEAAFMAVSLTELQEKINEKGYTEEYQNGANQKGVKKASEVEIYNTMIKNYMAVIKQLTDLLPKENKTKGESRDGFEEFINGRED
;
A
#
# COMPACT_ATOMS: atom_id res chain seq x y z
N MET A 1 -23.77 -35.09 -10.26
CA MET A 1 -24.27 -33.71 -10.32
C MET A 1 -23.32 -32.87 -9.49
N GLU A 2 -22.30 -32.30 -10.11
CA GLU A 2 -21.40 -31.36 -9.44
C GLU A 2 -22.06 -29.98 -9.48
N GLU A 3 -22.74 -29.59 -8.41
CA GLU A 3 -23.11 -28.21 -8.19
C GLU A 3 -21.83 -27.43 -7.91
N THR A 4 -21.25 -26.86 -8.97
CA THR A 4 -20.17 -25.88 -8.87
C THR A 4 -20.73 -24.69 -8.09
N GLN A 5 -20.34 -24.56 -6.82
CA GLN A 5 -20.69 -23.42 -5.98
C GLN A 5 -20.25 -22.14 -6.70
N LYS A 6 -21.22 -21.40 -7.25
CA LYS A 6 -21.01 -20.05 -7.78
C LYS A 6 -20.50 -19.18 -6.62
N LYS A 7 -19.19 -18.96 -6.56
CA LYS A 7 -18.55 -18.02 -5.64
C LYS A 7 -19.14 -16.64 -5.96
N GLN A 8 -20.05 -16.15 -5.13
CA GLN A 8 -20.62 -14.80 -5.31
C GLN A 8 -19.47 -13.80 -5.38
N GLU A 9 -19.40 -13.06 -6.48
CA GLU A 9 -18.47 -11.93 -6.58
C GLU A 9 -18.84 -10.92 -5.51
N LYS A 10 -17.86 -10.63 -4.64
CA LYS A 10 -18.04 -9.63 -3.60
C LYS A 10 -18.11 -8.25 -4.24
N THR A 11 -19.04 -7.42 -3.77
CA THR A 11 -19.13 -6.02 -4.19
C THR A 11 -17.87 -5.25 -3.77
N LYS A 12 -17.60 -4.11 -4.43
CA LYS A 12 -16.46 -3.25 -4.08
C LYS A 12 -16.47 -2.86 -2.60
N GLU A 13 -17.63 -2.50 -2.06
CA GLU A 13 -17.80 -2.15 -0.65
C GLU A 13 -17.47 -3.32 0.27
N GLN A 14 -17.86 -4.55 -0.10
CA GLN A 14 -17.50 -5.75 0.66
C GLN A 14 -16.00 -6.04 0.60
N LYS A 15 -15.35 -5.83 -0.56
CA LYS A 15 -13.90 -5.94 -0.70
C LYS A 15 -13.20 -4.91 0.20
N ILE A 16 -13.67 -3.65 0.20
CA ILE A 16 -13.13 -2.58 1.06
C ILE A 16 -13.33 -2.92 2.53
N ALA A 17 -14.51 -3.38 2.93
CA ALA A 17 -14.78 -3.77 4.32
C ALA A 17 -13.89 -4.94 4.77
N SER A 18 -13.68 -5.93 3.90
CA SER A 18 -12.76 -7.04 4.14
C SER A 18 -11.33 -6.55 4.32
N GLU A 19 -10.90 -5.60 3.49
CA GLU A 19 -9.56 -5.03 3.53
C GLU A 19 -9.36 -4.13 4.77
N LYS A 20 -10.36 -3.32 5.14
CA LYS A 20 -10.38 -2.58 6.41
C LYS A 20 -10.19 -3.53 7.59
N ARG A 21 -10.90 -4.67 7.62
CA ARG A 21 -10.75 -5.68 8.69
C ARG A 21 -9.34 -6.26 8.72
N ARG A 22 -8.77 -6.58 7.56
CA ARG A 22 -7.39 -7.09 7.42
C ARG A 22 -6.37 -6.09 7.97
N LEU A 23 -6.42 -4.83 7.55
CA LEU A 23 -5.50 -3.78 8.00
C LEU A 23 -5.65 -3.49 9.49
N ASN A 24 -6.87 -3.43 10.03
CA ASN A 24 -7.09 -3.31 11.48
C ASN A 24 -6.47 -4.47 12.28
N GLY A 25 -6.45 -5.68 11.71
CA GLY A 25 -5.78 -6.84 12.31
C GLY A 25 -4.26 -6.72 12.32
N ILE A 26 -3.66 -6.16 11.26
CA ILE A 26 -2.22 -5.93 11.16
C ILE A 26 -1.78 -4.84 12.14
N PHE A 27 -2.51 -3.72 12.18
CA PHE A 27 -2.19 -2.58 13.04
C PHE A 27 -2.85 -2.67 14.43
N LYS A 28 -3.16 -3.89 14.89
CA LYS A 28 -3.81 -4.13 16.19
C LYS A 28 -2.94 -3.73 17.38
N GLU A 29 -1.61 -3.79 17.21
CA GLU A 29 -0.59 -3.55 18.23
C GLU A 29 -0.26 -2.06 18.42
N LEU A 30 -0.90 -1.18 17.63
CA LEU A 30 -0.80 0.26 17.85
C LEU A 30 -1.46 0.66 19.17
N ASP A 31 -0.82 1.58 19.89
CA ASP A 31 -1.41 2.21 21.06
C ASP A 31 -2.81 2.78 20.76
N GLU A 32 -3.76 2.61 21.67
CA GLU A 32 -5.16 3.01 21.45
C GLU A 32 -5.34 4.50 21.11
N ASN A 33 -4.47 5.37 21.64
CA ASN A 33 -4.45 6.79 21.28
C ASN A 33 -3.96 7.02 19.84
N VAL A 34 -2.92 6.31 19.41
CA VAL A 34 -2.39 6.39 18.03
C VAL A 34 -3.40 5.81 17.05
N LYS A 35 -4.01 4.68 17.41
CA LYS A 35 -5.02 3.97 16.62
C LYS A 35 -6.24 4.81 16.31
N LYS A 36 -6.72 5.61 17.27
CA LYS A 36 -7.81 6.59 17.03
C LYS A 36 -7.40 7.63 15.99
N THR A 37 -6.17 8.11 16.05
CA THR A 37 -5.63 9.12 15.14
C THR A 37 -5.43 8.58 13.72
N VAL A 38 -4.99 7.32 13.58
CA VAL A 38 -4.71 6.72 12.26
C VAL A 38 -5.87 5.94 11.65
N LYS A 39 -7.03 5.90 12.32
CA LYS A 39 -8.20 5.18 11.81
C LYS A 39 -8.57 5.61 10.39
N SER A 40 -8.59 6.91 10.11
CA SER A 40 -8.87 7.44 8.77
C SER A 40 -7.82 6.99 7.75
N LEU A 41 -6.54 6.91 8.12
CA LEU A 41 -5.48 6.40 7.26
C LEU A 41 -5.67 4.92 6.92
N ILE A 42 -6.10 4.10 7.89
CA ILE A 42 -6.40 2.68 7.66
C ILE A 42 -7.59 2.54 6.70
N GLU A 43 -8.62 3.36 6.86
CA GLU A 43 -9.78 3.36 5.98
C GLU A 43 -9.43 3.77 4.55
N GLU A 44 -8.59 4.79 4.38
CA GLU A 44 -8.10 5.25 3.08
C GLU A 44 -7.17 4.22 2.43
N ALA A 45 -6.26 3.60 3.20
CA ALA A 45 -5.41 2.52 2.73
C ALA A 45 -6.22 1.33 2.19
N ALA A 46 -7.31 0.96 2.87
CA ALA A 46 -8.18 -0.11 2.40
C ALA A 46 -8.91 0.25 1.11
N PHE A 47 -9.40 1.49 0.99
CA PHE A 47 -10.03 1.98 -0.23
C PHE A 47 -9.05 1.99 -1.42
N MET A 48 -7.84 2.50 -1.19
CA MET A 48 -6.78 2.54 -2.20
C MET A 48 -6.36 1.13 -2.62
N ALA A 49 -6.17 0.20 -1.70
CA ALA A 49 -5.78 -1.18 -2.02
C ALA A 49 -6.78 -1.85 -2.97
N VAL A 50 -8.08 -1.76 -2.68
CA VAL A 50 -9.13 -2.34 -3.56
C VAL A 50 -9.21 -1.60 -4.90
N SER A 51 -9.12 -0.28 -4.88
CA SER A 51 -9.18 0.53 -6.11
C SER A 51 -7.96 0.30 -7.01
N LEU A 52 -6.78 0.02 -6.44
CA LEU A 52 -5.58 -0.36 -7.18
C LEU A 52 -5.76 -1.70 -7.92
N THR A 53 -6.39 -2.69 -7.28
CA THR A 53 -6.73 -3.96 -7.94
C THR A 53 -7.70 -3.74 -9.11
N GLU A 54 -8.76 -2.96 -8.92
CA GLU A 54 -9.70 -2.64 -10.01
C GLU A 54 -9.04 -1.87 -11.16
N LEU A 55 -8.12 -0.95 -10.85
CA LEU A 55 -7.36 -0.23 -11.86
C LEU A 55 -6.43 -1.17 -12.63
N GLN A 56 -5.78 -2.14 -11.96
CA GLN A 56 -4.98 -3.17 -12.64
C GLN A 56 -5.83 -4.03 -13.57
N GLU A 57 -7.00 -4.48 -13.12
CA GLU A 57 -7.94 -5.24 -13.96
C GLU A 57 -8.30 -4.43 -15.23
N LYS A 58 -8.68 -3.16 -15.07
CA LYS A 58 -8.98 -2.27 -16.21
C LYS A 58 -7.78 -2.05 -17.14
N ILE A 59 -6.58 -1.89 -16.60
CA ILE A 59 -5.35 -1.72 -17.40
C ILE A 59 -5.03 -3.01 -18.16
N ASN A 60 -5.22 -4.18 -17.55
CA ASN A 60 -5.00 -5.47 -18.20
C ASN A 60 -6.00 -5.70 -19.36
N GLU A 61 -7.23 -5.21 -19.22
CA GLU A 61 -8.25 -5.31 -20.26
C GLU A 61 -8.05 -4.30 -21.40
N LYS A 62 -7.79 -3.03 -21.07
CA LYS A 62 -7.71 -1.93 -22.05
C LYS A 62 -6.32 -1.74 -22.65
N GLY A 63 -5.29 -2.22 -21.97
CA GLY A 63 -3.89 -1.94 -22.28
C GLY A 63 -3.39 -0.63 -21.67
N TYR A 64 -2.12 -0.34 -21.94
CA TYR A 64 -1.40 0.79 -21.33
C TYR A 64 -1.60 2.12 -22.05
N THR A 65 -2.18 2.09 -23.25
CA THR A 65 -2.29 3.24 -24.15
C THR A 65 -3.68 3.31 -24.73
N GLU A 66 -4.18 4.53 -24.94
CA GLU A 66 -5.47 4.79 -25.56
C GLU A 66 -5.30 5.71 -26.78
N GLU A 67 -6.05 5.43 -27.84
CA GLU A 67 -6.12 6.33 -28.98
C GLU A 67 -6.93 7.56 -28.63
N TYR A 68 -6.53 8.71 -29.15
CA TYR A 68 -7.29 9.95 -29.04
C TYR A 68 -7.46 10.57 -30.42
N GLN A 69 -8.58 11.25 -30.62
CA GLN A 69 -8.86 12.04 -31.81
C GLN A 69 -9.44 13.39 -31.41
N ASN A 70 -8.64 14.44 -31.62
CA ASN A 70 -9.03 15.83 -31.40
C ASN A 70 -9.29 16.48 -32.77
N GLY A 71 -10.56 16.67 -33.12
CA GLY A 71 -10.94 17.18 -34.44
C GLY A 71 -10.51 16.26 -35.59
N ALA A 72 -10.62 16.75 -36.82
CA ALA A 72 -10.43 15.92 -38.01
C ALA A 72 -8.95 15.51 -38.26
N ASN A 73 -7.99 16.32 -37.84
CA ASN A 73 -6.57 16.17 -38.23
C ASN A 73 -5.59 15.94 -37.06
N GLN A 74 -6.04 15.80 -35.81
CA GLN A 74 -5.18 15.36 -34.71
C GLN A 74 -5.67 14.01 -34.19
N LYS A 75 -4.94 12.95 -34.53
CA LYS A 75 -5.10 11.62 -33.93
C LYS A 75 -3.75 11.12 -33.46
N GLY A 76 -3.75 10.34 -32.40
CA GLY A 76 -2.52 9.78 -31.85
C GLY A 76 -2.78 8.76 -30.75
N VAL A 77 -1.69 8.27 -30.17
CA VAL A 77 -1.72 7.34 -29.04
C VAL A 77 -1.20 8.07 -27.83
N LYS A 78 -1.94 8.04 -26.73
CA LYS A 78 -1.51 8.56 -25.44
C LYS A 78 -1.52 7.46 -24.39
N LYS A 79 -0.92 7.74 -23.23
CA LYS A 79 -1.00 6.85 -22.06
C LYS A 79 -2.45 6.77 -21.60
N ALA A 80 -2.91 5.56 -21.26
CA ALA A 80 -4.26 5.35 -20.76
C ALA A 80 -4.46 6.07 -19.43
N SER A 81 -5.61 6.71 -19.28
CA SER A 81 -5.96 7.53 -18.13
C SER A 81 -5.92 6.71 -16.82
N GLU A 82 -6.34 5.44 -16.88
CA GLU A 82 -6.27 4.51 -15.75
C GLU A 82 -4.84 4.27 -15.26
N VAL A 83 -3.85 4.25 -16.16
CA VAL A 83 -2.43 4.06 -15.80
C VAL A 83 -1.90 5.27 -15.04
N GLU A 84 -2.34 6.48 -15.38
CA GLU A 84 -1.97 7.70 -14.65
C GLU A 84 -2.57 7.73 -13.25
N ILE A 85 -3.85 7.38 -13.13
CA ILE A 85 -4.54 7.27 -11.85
C ILE A 85 -3.85 6.20 -10.98
N TYR A 86 -3.59 5.02 -11.54
CA TYR A 86 -2.90 3.93 -10.83
C TYR A 86 -1.54 4.37 -10.29
N ASN A 87 -0.71 5.02 -11.11
CA ASN A 87 0.62 5.46 -10.70
C ASN A 87 0.60 6.50 -9.58
N THR A 88 -0.41 7.38 -9.57
CA THR A 88 -0.58 8.37 -8.51
C THR A 88 -1.08 7.70 -7.23
N MET A 89 -2.08 6.82 -7.36
CA MET A 89 -2.68 6.12 -6.23
C MET A 89 -1.70 5.14 -5.56
N ILE A 90 -0.86 4.41 -6.31
CA ILE A 90 0.10 3.48 -5.72
C ILE A 90 1.18 4.22 -4.91
N LYS A 91 1.62 5.40 -5.37
CA LYS A 91 2.54 6.25 -4.62
C LYS A 91 1.94 6.71 -3.30
N ASN A 92 0.69 7.18 -3.33
CA ASN A 92 -0.03 7.60 -2.14
C ASN A 92 -0.28 6.43 -1.18
N TYR A 93 -0.66 5.27 -1.71
CA TYR A 93 -0.84 4.04 -0.94
C TYR A 93 0.45 3.62 -0.24
N MET A 94 1.58 3.61 -0.95
CA MET A 94 2.88 3.31 -0.34
C MET A 94 3.23 4.30 0.77
N ALA A 95 2.95 5.60 0.59
CA ALA A 95 3.19 6.62 1.61
C ALA A 95 2.32 6.38 2.87
N VAL A 96 1.02 6.10 2.69
CA VAL A 96 0.10 5.81 3.81
C VAL A 96 0.50 4.53 4.54
N ILE A 97 0.80 3.45 3.81
CA ILE A 97 1.27 2.19 4.41
C ILE A 97 2.57 2.42 5.18
N LYS A 98 3.52 3.17 4.62
CA LYS A 98 4.77 3.50 5.31
C LYS A 98 4.51 4.26 6.61
N GLN A 99 3.64 5.27 6.60
CA GLN A 99 3.26 6.02 7.81
C GLN A 99 2.65 5.09 8.87
N LEU A 100 1.76 4.18 8.48
CA LEU A 100 1.16 3.21 9.39
C LEU A 100 2.19 2.22 9.95
N THR A 101 3.12 1.74 9.13
CA THR A 101 4.18 0.81 9.57
C THR A 101 5.23 1.47 10.44
N ASP A 102 5.54 2.76 10.21
CA ASP A 102 6.50 3.52 11.01
C ASP A 102 6.02 3.73 12.45
N LEU A 103 4.69 3.64 12.68
CA LEU A 103 4.04 3.75 13.99
C LEU A 103 3.94 2.42 14.73
N LEU A 104 4.18 1.29 14.07
CA LEU A 104 4.23 0.01 14.76
C LEU A 104 5.36 0.05 15.78
N PRO A 105 5.17 -0.53 16.98
CA PRO A 105 6.25 -0.67 17.93
C PRO A 105 7.38 -1.40 17.21
N LYS A 106 8.49 -0.69 16.99
CA LYS A 106 9.69 -1.32 16.46
C LYS A 106 10.06 -2.33 17.51
N GLU A 107 9.93 -3.63 17.20
CA GLU A 107 10.52 -4.67 18.04
C GLU A 107 11.89 -4.14 18.42
N ASN A 108 12.10 -3.96 19.73
CA ASN A 108 13.38 -3.54 20.24
C ASN A 108 14.38 -4.40 19.51
N LYS A 109 15.19 -3.79 18.65
CA LYS A 109 16.50 -4.33 18.33
C LYS A 109 17.19 -4.35 19.67
N THR A 110 16.93 -5.38 20.46
CA THR A 110 17.75 -5.79 21.57
C THR A 110 19.13 -5.93 20.97
N LYS A 111 19.93 -4.89 21.18
CA LYS A 111 21.29 -5.03 21.68
C LYS A 111 22.05 -6.20 21.04
N GLY A 112 22.38 -6.09 19.77
CA GLY A 112 23.82 -6.12 19.47
C GLY A 112 24.22 -4.66 19.64
N GLU A 113 24.76 -4.22 20.77
CA GLU A 113 26.19 -4.41 21.00
C GLU A 113 26.92 -4.52 19.67
N SER A 114 26.94 -3.44 18.90
CA SER A 114 28.21 -3.04 18.31
C SER A 114 29.15 -2.70 19.46
N ARG A 115 29.63 -3.75 20.15
CA ARG A 115 31.02 -3.87 20.60
C ARG A 115 31.90 -3.99 19.35
N ASP A 116 31.70 -3.07 18.41
CA ASP A 116 32.68 -2.86 17.37
C ASP A 116 33.82 -2.21 18.13
N GLY A 117 35.01 -2.82 18.12
CA GLY A 117 36.14 -2.58 19.04
C GLY A 117 36.72 -1.16 19.05
N PHE A 118 35.93 -0.16 18.70
CA PHE A 118 36.19 1.26 18.79
C PHE A 118 36.42 1.74 20.23
N GLU A 119 35.65 1.26 21.21
CA GLU A 119 35.91 1.57 22.63
C GLU A 119 37.21 0.91 23.12
N GLU A 120 37.52 -0.30 22.66
CA GLU A 120 38.77 -1.00 22.96
C GLU A 120 39.98 -0.32 22.27
N PHE A 121 39.79 0.22 21.07
CA PHE A 121 40.79 0.99 20.32
C PHE A 121 41.14 2.33 20.99
N ILE A 122 40.16 3.03 21.57
CA ILE A 122 40.40 4.30 22.29
C ILE A 122 41.09 4.04 23.64
N ASN A 123 40.67 2.99 24.36
CA ASN A 123 41.24 2.67 25.68
C ASN A 123 42.60 1.94 25.61
N GLY A 124 43.00 1.44 24.44
CA GLY A 124 44.31 0.82 24.20
C GLY A 124 45.44 1.80 23.84
N ARG A 125 45.17 3.11 23.81
CA ARG A 125 46.17 4.17 23.62
C ARG A 125 46.37 4.96 24.92
N GLU A 126 46.85 4.29 25.96
CA GLU A 126 47.67 4.93 26.98
C GLU A 126 49.08 4.36 26.83
N ASP A 127 49.89 5.05 26.01
CA ASP A 127 51.34 5.26 26.11
C ASP A 127 51.79 6.20 24.97
#